data_AF-A0A821YHX6-F1
#
_entry.id   AF-A0A821YHX6-F1
#
_cell.length_a   1.000
_cell.length_b   1.000
_cell.length_c   1.000
_cell.angle_alpha   90.00
_cell.angle_beta   90.00
_cell.angle_gamma   90.00
#
_symmetry.space_group_name_H-M   'P 1'
#
loop_
_entity.id
_entity.type
_entity.pdbx_description
1 polymer ?
#
loop_
_entity_poly.entity_id
_entity_poly.type
_entity_poly.pdbx_seq_one_letter_code
_entity_poly.pdbx_strand_id
1 'polypeptide(L)' 'QDAQFEICCMTLNVAMWYTKHAAYVASKSSTPSDKDALDVHKSLRMAAGMFKHVM' A
#
# COMPACT_ATOMS: atom_id res chain seq x y z
N GLN A 1 -24.61 -10.30 -3.35
CA GLN A 1 -24.16 -8.96 -2.91
C GLN A 1 -23.01 -9.07 -1.91
N ASP A 2 -23.05 -10.01 -0.96
CA ASP A 2 -22.03 -10.14 0.09
C ASP A 2 -20.61 -10.45 -0.41
N ALA A 3 -20.46 -11.31 -1.43
CA ALA A 3 -19.14 -11.64 -1.98
C ALA A 3 -18.42 -10.42 -2.59
N GLN A 4 -19.14 -9.48 -3.20
CA GLN A 4 -18.54 -8.27 -3.76
C GLN A 4 -18.11 -7.30 -2.66
N PHE A 5 -18.91 -7.18 -1.60
CA PHE A 5 -18.55 -6.41 -0.42
C PHE A 5 -17.27 -6.95 0.23
N GLU A 6 -17.19 -8.27 0.41
CA GLU A 6 -16.01 -8.91 0.99
C GLU A 6 -14.76 -8.70 0.14
N ILE A 7 -14.87 -8.81 -1.19
CA ILE A 7 -13.75 -8.53 -2.10
C ILE A 7 -13.30 -7.06 -1.97
N CYS A 8 -14.22 -6.10 -1.85
CA CYS A 8 -13.88 -4.69 -1.65
C CYS A 8 -13.15 -4.49 -0.32
N CYS A 9 -13.67 -5.05 0.78
CA CYS A 9 -13.04 -4.98 2.10
C CYS A 9 -11.64 -5.59 2.13
N MET A 10 -11.47 -6.76 1.50
CA MET A 10 -10.15 -7.40 1.38
C MET A 10 -9.18 -6.58 0.54
N THR A 11 -9.66 -6.01 -0.58
CA THR A 11 -8.83 -5.14 -1.43
C THR A 11 -8.37 -3.88 -0.67
N LEU A 12 -9.26 -3.28 0.12
CA LEU A 12 -8.92 -2.15 0.99
C LEU A 12 -7.90 -2.54 2.07
N ASN A 13 -8.05 -3.70 2.69
CA ASN A 13 -7.08 -4.20 3.68
C ASN A 13 -5.69 -4.41 3.08
N VAL A 14 -5.60 -4.95 1.87
CA VAL A 14 -4.32 -5.11 1.17
C VAL A 14 -3.73 -3.75 0.79
N ALA A 15 -4.55 -2.81 0.31
CA ALA A 15 -4.08 -1.45 0.01
C ALA A 15 -3.53 -0.75 1.27
N MET A 16 -4.23 -0.88 2.41
CA MET A 16 -3.76 -0.38 3.71
C MET A 16 -2.49 -1.09 4.19
N TRP A 17 -2.30 -2.38 3.88
CA TRP A 17 -1.06 -3.07 4.20
C TRP A 17 0.13 -2.46 3.45
N TYR A 18 -0.02 -2.17 2.15
CA TYR A 18 1.03 -1.52 1.36
C TYR A 18 1.40 -0.14 1.90
N THR A 19 0.42 0.66 2.35
CA THR A 19 0.73 1.98 2.95
C THR A 19 1.47 1.85 4.29
N LYS A 20 1.10 0.87 5.12
CA LYS A 20 1.80 0.57 6.38
C LYS A 20 3.22 0.06 6.15
N HIS A 21 3.42 -0.85 5.18
CA HIS A 21 4.74 -1.33 4.79
C HIS A 21 5.63 -0.17 4.31
N ALA A 22 5.11 0.69 3.44
CA ALA A 22 5.83 1.87 2.98
C ALA A 22 6.23 2.80 4.13
N ALA A 23 5.32 3.07 5.06
CA ALA A 23 5.60 3.89 6.24
C ALA A 23 6.68 3.24 7.14
N TYR A 24 6.61 1.92 7.33
CA TYR A 24 7.61 1.18 8.10
C TYR A 24 8.99 1.25 7.44
N VAL A 25 9.11 0.99 6.15
CA VAL A 25 10.39 1.08 5.42
C VAL A 25 10.96 2.50 5.48
N ALA A 26 10.11 3.52 5.27
CA ALA A 26 10.52 4.92 5.38
C ALA A 26 11.00 5.31 6.78
N SER A 27 10.53 4.62 7.84
CA SER A 27 10.92 4.90 9.22
C SER A 27 12.25 4.26 9.65
N LYS A 28 12.82 3.33 8.87
CA LYS A 28 14.01 2.56 9.26
C LYS A 28 15.31 3.37 9.28
N SER A 29 15.40 4.41 8.46
CA SER A 29 16.60 5.24 8.37
C SER A 29 16.26 6.68 8.03
N SER A 30 17.03 7.61 8.59
CA SER A 30 16.93 9.04 8.28
C SER A 30 17.38 9.36 6.85
N THR A 31 18.25 8.53 6.29
CA THR A 31 18.68 8.56 4.88
C THR A 31 18.33 7.22 4.23
N PRO A 32 17.21 7.14 3.50
CA PRO A 32 16.82 5.92 2.79
C PRO A 32 17.85 5.53 1.73
N SER A 33 18.14 4.24 1.60
CA SER A 33 18.83 3.74 0.41
C SER A 33 17.94 3.94 -0.83
N ASP A 34 18.53 4.09 -2.02
CA ASP A 34 17.76 4.13 -3.28
C ASP A 34 16.80 2.95 -3.43
N LYS A 35 17.19 1.77 -2.92
CA LYS A 35 16.33 0.58 -2.91
C LYS A 35 15.12 0.76 -2.01
N ASP A 36 15.31 1.31 -0.81
CA ASP A 36 14.24 1.55 0.16
C ASP A 36 13.29 2.64 -0.34
N ALA A 37 13.84 3.73 -0.91
CA ALA A 37 13.05 4.79 -1.52
C ALA A 37 12.20 4.28 -2.69
N LEU A 38 12.78 3.41 -3.54
CA LEU A 38 12.04 2.78 -4.63
C LEU A 38 10.95 1.84 -4.12
N ASP A 39 11.21 1.08 -3.05
CA ASP A 39 10.23 0.17 -2.45
C ASP A 39 9.04 0.93 -1.83
N VAL A 40 9.32 2.03 -1.12
CA VAL A 40 8.31 2.96 -0.59
C VAL A 40 7.46 3.54 -1.73
N HIS A 41 8.08 4.07 -2.79
CA HIS A 41 7.35 4.63 -3.93
C HIS A 41 6.46 3.58 -4.60
N LYS A 42 6.99 2.38 -4.87
CA LYS A 42 6.24 1.30 -5.50
C LYS A 42 5.07 0.86 -4.63
N SER A 43 5.29 0.68 -3.33
CA SER A 43 4.26 0.27 -2.38
C SER A 43 3.11 1.29 -2.32
N LEU A 44 3.43 2.59 -2.22
CA LEU A 44 2.42 3.65 -2.23
C LEU A 44 1.68 3.75 -3.57
N ARG A 45 2.39 3.57 -4.70
CA ARG A 45 1.77 3.58 -6.03
C ARG A 45 0.80 2.41 -6.24
N MET A 46 1.16 1.22 -5.73
CA MET A 46 0.28 0.06 -5.75
C MET A 46 -0.98 0.31 -4.90
N ALA A 47 -0.80 0.79 -3.66
CA ALA A 47 -1.93 1.12 -2.79
C ALA A 47 -2.88 2.15 -3.43
N ALA A 48 -2.35 3.21 -4.05
CA ALA A 48 -3.15 4.22 -4.74
C ALA A 48 -3.95 3.64 -5.91
N GLY A 49 -3.37 2.70 -6.67
CA GLY A 49 -4.06 1.98 -7.73
C GLY A 49 -5.23 1.14 -7.21
N MET A 50 -5.03 0.45 -6.09
CA MET A 50 -6.07 -0.36 -5.45
C MET A 50 -7.20 0.50 -4.90
N PHE A 51 -6.87 1.64 -4.26
CA PHE A 51 -7.87 2.59 -3.78
C PHE A 51 -8.70 3.17 -4.92
N LYS A 52 -8.08 3.55 -6.05
CA LYS A 52 -8.79 4.04 -7.25
C LYS A 52 -9.68 2.98 -7.91
N HIS A 53 -9.39 1.69 -7.70
CA HIS A 53 -10.20 0.62 -8.27
C HIS A 53 -11.46 0.34 -7.44
N VAL A 54 -11.39 0.51 -6.11
CA VAL A 54 -12.48 0.21 -5.17
C VAL A 54 -13.34 1.43 -4.85
N MET A 55 -12.77 2.65 -4.88
CA MET A 55 -13.47 3.94 -4.68
C MET A 55 -13.69 4.64 -6.01
#